data_AF-A0A6V7MBV6-F1
#
_entry.id   AF-A0A6V7MBV6-F1
#
_cell.length_a   1.000
_cell.length_b   1.000
_cell.length_c   1.000
_cell.angle_alpha   90.00
_cell.angle_beta   90.00
_cell.angle_gamma   90.00
#
_symmetry.space_group_name_H-M   'P 1'
#
loop_
_entity.id
_entity.type
_entity.pdbx_description
1 polymer ?
#
loop_
_entity_poly.entity_id
_entity_poly.type
_entity_poly.pdbx_seq_one_letter_code
_entity_poly.pdbx_strand_id
1 'polypeptide(L)'
;MEEPIYPNKKQFPARLPKQDVQTGEMGDVAGWGYISENIKQTTEGLRSVPVYIANTETCKKLQPNNIGDGHICGLTYDGTGFCS
;
A
#
# COMPACT_ATOMS: atom_id res chain seq x y z
N MET A 1 -7.44 -9.99 21.11
CA MET A 1 -6.05 -10.18 21.58
C MET A 1 -6.13 -10.37 23.07
N GLU A 2 -5.77 -11.56 23.55
CA GLU A 2 -5.90 -11.91 24.98
C GLU A 2 -4.54 -11.90 25.71
N GLU A 3 -3.42 -11.93 24.97
CA GLU A 3 -2.05 -11.84 25.51
C GLU A 3 -1.18 -10.87 24.68
N PRO A 4 -0.17 -10.22 25.31
CA PRO A 4 0.75 -9.32 24.62
C PRO A 4 1.67 -10.05 23.64
N ILE A 5 1.97 -9.39 22.52
CA ILE A 5 2.93 -9.87 21.53
C ILE A 5 4.36 -9.61 22.02
N TYR A 6 5.20 -10.65 22.03
CA TYR A 6 6.63 -10.53 22.31
C TYR A 6 7.44 -10.32 21.01
N PRO A 7 8.10 -9.17 20.83
CA PRO A 7 8.81 -8.87 19.58
C PRO A 7 9.97 -9.84 19.30
N ASN A 8 10.12 -10.22 18.04
CA ASN A 8 11.21 -11.05 17.54
C ASN A 8 11.50 -10.73 16.07
N LYS A 9 12.42 -11.49 15.43
CA LYS A 9 12.85 -11.23 14.04
C LYS A 9 11.72 -11.32 13.00
N LYS A 10 10.63 -12.03 13.29
CA LYS A 10 9.49 -12.24 12.38
C LYS A 10 8.22 -11.49 12.80
N GLN A 11 8.23 -10.86 13.97
CA GLN A 11 7.07 -10.17 14.52
C GLN A 11 7.55 -8.94 15.28
N PHE A 12 7.30 -7.76 14.72
CA PHE A 12 7.68 -6.50 15.31
C PHE A 12 6.64 -5.42 14.96
N PRO A 13 6.26 -4.55 15.90
CA PRO A 13 5.29 -3.50 15.62
C PRO A 13 5.83 -2.47 14.61
N ALA A 14 5.01 -2.10 13.64
CA ALA A 14 5.32 -1.00 12.74
C ALA A 14 5.23 0.34 13.49
N ARG A 15 6.21 1.22 13.27
CA ARG A 15 6.16 2.58 13.84
C ARG A 15 5.23 3.44 12.99
N LEU A 16 4.30 4.13 13.65
CA LEU A 16 3.45 5.10 12.97
C LEU A 16 4.24 6.33 12.56
N PRO A 17 3.95 6.91 11.38
CA PRO A 17 4.57 8.16 10.97
C PRO A 17 4.14 9.31 11.90
N LYS A 18 5.02 10.29 12.07
CA LYS A 18 4.76 11.51 12.86
C LYS A 18 4.45 12.72 11.98
N GLN A 19 4.61 12.58 10.68
CA GLN A 19 4.52 13.61 9.66
C GLN A 19 3.88 13.00 8.42
N ASP A 20 3.26 13.86 7.61
CA ASP A 20 2.66 13.45 6.35
C ASP A 20 3.73 13.10 5.33
N VAL A 21 3.42 12.11 4.49
CA VAL A 21 4.27 11.68 3.39
C VAL A 21 4.35 12.77 2.32
N GLN A 22 5.54 12.95 1.75
CA GLN A 22 5.77 13.92 0.68
C GLN A 22 5.54 13.31 -0.70
N THR A 23 5.21 14.17 -1.68
CA THR A 23 5.10 13.74 -3.08
C THR A 23 6.44 13.18 -3.57
N GLY A 24 6.39 12.03 -4.23
CA GLY A 24 7.57 11.33 -4.75
C GLY A 24 8.26 10.42 -3.74
N GLU A 25 7.83 10.41 -2.47
CA GLU A 25 8.31 9.40 -1.52
C GLU A 25 7.94 7.98 -1.97
N MET A 26 8.82 7.04 -1.65
CA MET A 26 8.61 5.62 -1.96
C MET A 26 8.04 4.88 -0.75
N GLY A 27 7.19 3.90 -1.01
CA GLY A 27 6.70 2.96 -0.02
C GLY A 27 6.55 1.56 -0.62
N ASP A 28 6.24 0.58 0.23
CA ASP A 28 5.94 -0.78 -0.18
C ASP A 28 4.54 -1.16 0.28
N VAL A 29 3.75 -1.74 -0.61
CA VAL A 29 2.48 -2.38 -0.28
C VAL A 29 2.71 -3.89 -0.29
N ALA A 30 2.39 -4.57 0.82
CA ALA A 30 2.54 -6.02 0.95
C ALA A 30 1.21 -6.70 1.26
N GLY A 31 0.96 -7.87 0.65
CA GLY A 31 -0.26 -8.63 0.88
C GLY A 31 -0.32 -9.98 0.17
N TRP A 32 -1.44 -10.68 0.37
CA TRP A 32 -1.79 -11.97 -0.24
C TRP A 32 -2.99 -11.88 -1.20
N GLY A 33 -3.33 -10.66 -1.65
CA GLY A 33 -4.42 -10.43 -2.57
C GLY A 33 -4.18 -11.04 -3.95
N TYR A 34 -5.12 -10.80 -4.88
CA TYR A 34 -4.99 -11.34 -6.23
C TYR A 34 -3.76 -10.80 -6.95
N ILE A 35 -3.07 -11.69 -7.69
CA ILE A 35 -1.88 -11.32 -8.49
C ILE A 35 -2.24 -10.80 -9.89
N SER A 36 -3.53 -10.81 -10.24
CA SER A 36 -4.05 -10.34 -11.51
C SER A 36 -5.47 -9.84 -11.32
N GLU A 37 -5.82 -8.74 -11.99
CA GLU A 37 -7.17 -8.19 -11.97
C GLU A 37 -8.20 -9.10 -12.67
N ASN A 38 -7.74 -9.87 -13.65
CA ASN A 38 -8.61 -10.69 -14.51
C ASN A 38 -8.71 -12.14 -14.05
N ILE A 39 -7.80 -12.58 -13.17
CA ILE A 39 -7.72 -13.97 -12.71
C ILE A 39 -7.70 -13.96 -11.18
N LYS A 40 -8.68 -14.61 -10.57
CA LYS A 40 -8.79 -14.78 -9.10
C LYS A 40 -7.75 -15.78 -8.57
N GLN A 41 -6.48 -15.49 -8.79
CA GLN A 41 -5.34 -16.27 -8.34
C GLN A 41 -4.59 -15.51 -7.25
N THR A 42 -4.27 -16.19 -6.16
CA THR A 42 -3.44 -15.69 -5.07
C THR A 42 -2.12 -16.48 -5.01
N THR A 43 -1.26 -16.15 -4.04
CA THR A 43 0.00 -16.87 -3.82
C THR A 43 0.14 -17.34 -2.39
N GLU A 44 0.87 -18.45 -2.21
CA GLU A 44 1.20 -18.96 -0.86
C GLU A 44 2.13 -18.00 -0.10
N GLY A 45 3.08 -17.39 -0.81
CA GLY A 45 3.99 -16.40 -0.24
C GLY A 45 3.39 -15.00 -0.17
N LEU A 46 3.78 -14.24 0.87
CA LEU A 46 3.56 -12.80 0.94
C LEU A 46 4.30 -12.11 -0.20
N ARG A 47 3.64 -11.18 -0.91
CA ARG A 47 4.24 -10.39 -1.98
C ARG A 47 4.26 -8.92 -1.61
N SER A 48 5.17 -8.18 -2.23
CA SER A 48 5.24 -6.72 -2.12
C SER A 48 5.42 -6.06 -3.49
N VAL A 49 4.95 -4.82 -3.60
CA VAL A 49 5.14 -3.96 -4.77
C VAL A 49 5.55 -2.56 -4.29
N PRO A 50 6.59 -1.95 -4.89
CA PRO A 50 6.96 -0.58 -4.58
C PRO A 50 5.93 0.38 -5.18
N VAL A 51 5.60 1.43 -4.43
CA VAL A 51 4.73 2.52 -4.84
C VAL A 51 5.44 3.85 -4.63
N TYR A 52 5.11 4.85 -5.44
CA TYR A 52 5.49 6.25 -5.18
C TYR A 52 4.25 7.07 -4.82
N ILE A 53 4.40 7.99 -3.88
CA ILE A 53 3.30 8.86 -3.44
C ILE A 53 3.07 9.94 -4.48
N ALA A 54 1.87 9.96 -5.06
CA ALA A 54 1.45 11.01 -5.98
C ALA A 54 0.88 12.21 -5.22
N ASN A 55 1.02 13.41 -5.78
CA ASN A 55 0.33 14.57 -5.26
C ASN A 55 -1.20 14.45 -5.45
N THR A 56 -1.96 15.15 -4.62
CA THR A 56 -3.43 15.10 -4.60
C THR A 56 -4.08 15.52 -5.92
N GLU A 57 -3.47 16.43 -6.70
CA GLU A 57 -4.02 16.82 -8.00
C GLU A 57 -3.93 15.69 -9.02
N THR A 58 -2.80 14.97 -9.05
CA THR A 58 -2.62 13.77 -9.86
C THR A 58 -3.62 12.69 -9.44
N CYS A 59 -3.79 12.45 -8.13
CA CYS A 59 -4.82 11.55 -7.62
C CYS A 59 -6.21 11.89 -8.15
N LYS A 60 -6.62 13.17 -8.04
CA LYS A 60 -7.95 13.64 -8.47
C LYS A 60 -8.15 13.53 -9.98
N LYS A 61 -7.09 13.63 -10.78
CA LYS A 61 -7.16 13.40 -12.23
C LYS A 61 -7.38 11.93 -12.58
N LEU A 62 -6.75 11.01 -11.85
CA LEU A 62 -6.85 9.57 -12.07
C LEU A 62 -8.12 8.97 -11.48
N GLN A 63 -8.56 9.48 -10.33
CA GLN A 63 -9.77 9.10 -9.63
C GLN A 63 -10.56 10.36 -9.27
N PRO A 64 -11.49 10.81 -10.14
CA PRO A 64 -12.19 12.09 -9.97
C PRO A 64 -13.18 12.12 -8.81
N ASN A 65 -13.53 10.96 -8.23
CA ASN A 65 -14.51 10.87 -7.15
C ASN A 65 -13.83 10.56 -5.81
N ASN A 66 -14.26 11.27 -4.76
CA ASN A 66 -14.03 10.93 -3.34
C ASN A 66 -12.58 11.00 -2.81
N ILE A 67 -11.66 11.71 -3.46
CA ILE A 67 -10.32 12.01 -2.90
C ILE A 67 -10.37 13.28 -2.03
N GLY A 68 -10.28 13.09 -0.72
CA GLY A 68 -10.16 14.16 0.31
C GLY A 68 -8.93 14.02 1.21
N ASP A 69 -8.81 14.90 2.21
CA ASP A 69 -7.59 15.11 3.04
C ASP A 69 -7.12 13.89 3.84
N GLY A 70 -7.94 12.84 3.98
CA GLY A 70 -7.58 11.57 4.62
C GLY A 70 -7.01 10.51 3.66
N HIS A 71 -6.81 10.83 2.39
CA HIS A 71 -6.36 9.88 1.37
C HIS A 71 -4.96 10.21 0.87
N ILE A 72 -4.21 9.15 0.56
CA ILE A 72 -2.96 9.20 -0.19
C ILE A 72 -3.09 8.25 -1.40
N CYS A 73 -2.42 8.56 -2.51
CA CYS A 73 -2.31 7.61 -3.61
C CYS A 73 -0.87 7.15 -3.75
N GLY A 74 -0.67 5.84 -3.64
CA GLY A 74 0.53 5.17 -4.11
C GLY A 74 0.32 4.69 -5.53
N LEU A 75 1.12 5.18 -6.46
CA LEU A 75 1.11 4.73 -7.85
C LEU A 75 2.26 3.74 -8.10
N THR A 76 2.04 2.82 -9.01
CA THR A 76 2.99 1.79 -9.44
C THR A 76 3.43 2.03 -10.88
N TYR A 77 4.35 1.21 -11.38
CA TYR A 77 4.71 1.19 -12.80
C TYR A 77 3.69 0.37 -13.60
N ASP A 78 3.60 0.64 -14.91
CA ASP A 78 2.71 -0.09 -15.81
C ASP A 78 2.90 -1.61 -15.70
N GLY A 79 1.78 -2.34 -15.62
CA GLY A 79 1.78 -3.79 -15.44
C GLY A 79 1.99 -4.26 -14.00
N THR A 80 2.09 -3.35 -13.02
CA THR A 80 2.15 -3.66 -11.59
C THR A 80 1.07 -2.91 -10.82
N GLY A 81 0.58 -3.51 -9.74
CA GLY A 81 -0.49 -2.95 -8.92
C GLY A 81 -0.72 -3.78 -7.67
N PHE A 82 -1.69 -3.40 -6.87
CA PHE A 82 -2.15 -4.14 -5.69
C PHE A 82 -3.65 -4.36 -5.80
N CYS A 83 -4.10 -5.56 -5.43
CA CYS A 83 -5.49 -5.97 -5.52
C CYS A 83 -5.90 -6.64 -4.20
N SER A 84 -7.19 -6.61 -3.88
CA SER A 84 -7.80 -7.21 -2.69
C SER A 84 -8.87 -8.21 -3.04
#